data_AF-A0ABD2YUB5-F1
#
_entry.id   AF-A0ABD2YUB5-F1
#
_cell.length_a   1.000
_cell.length_b   1.000
_cell.length_c   1.000
_cell.angle_alpha   90.00
_cell.angle_beta   90.00
_cell.angle_gamma   90.00
#
_symmetry.space_group_name_H-M   'P 1'
#
loop_
_entity.id
_entity.type
_entity.pdbx_description
1 polymer ?
#
loop_
_entity_poly.entity_id
_entity_poly.type
_entity_poly.pdbx_seq_one_letter_code
_entity_poly.pdbx_strand_id
1 'polypeptide(L)'
;MGASNTKKDPGIGSSKDNSANGSLPMDIDDIDFDDLDDMMNSITLQELGKNFLKKFCKKAATAFFDRYGLISHQINSYNNFIKYGIQEVFDSVGEIRGEDDWRYASVKFGKVILAKPNFWTVDKFVGEGGKEYLV
;
A
#
# COMPACT_ATOMS: atom_id res chain seq x y z
N MET A 1 -43.61 46.48 -9.99
CA MET A 1 -42.38 46.74 -10.79
C MET A 1 -41.21 46.14 -10.01
N GLY A 2 -40.29 45.34 -10.54
CA GLY A 2 -40.09 44.80 -11.87
C GLY A 2 -39.32 43.48 -11.76
N ALA A 3 -39.49 42.64 -12.78
CA ALA A 3 -38.88 41.34 -12.93
C ALA A 3 -37.42 41.42 -13.38
N SER A 4 -36.61 40.42 -13.05
CA SER A 4 -35.55 39.95 -13.95
C SER A 4 -35.28 38.46 -13.72
N ASN A 5 -35.80 37.65 -14.64
CA ASN A 5 -35.42 36.25 -14.82
C ASN A 5 -33.95 36.15 -15.27
N THR A 6 -33.23 35.13 -14.80
CA THR A 6 -32.10 34.58 -15.59
C THR A 6 -32.19 33.06 -15.60
N LYS A 7 -32.63 32.52 -16.74
CA LYS A 7 -32.39 31.13 -17.14
C LYS A 7 -30.92 31.02 -17.57
N LYS A 8 -30.22 30.00 -17.08
CA LYS A 8 -28.97 29.49 -17.66
C LYS A 8 -28.98 27.97 -17.55
N ASP A 9 -29.47 27.32 -18.60
CA ASP A 9 -28.82 26.15 -19.17
C ASP A 9 -28.21 26.63 -20.49
N PRO A 10 -26.97 26.27 -20.81
CA PRO A 10 -26.79 25.03 -21.58
C PRO A 10 -25.45 24.31 -21.31
N GLY A 11 -25.37 23.05 -21.78
CA GLY A 11 -24.13 22.57 -22.38
C GLY A 11 -23.44 21.43 -21.66
N ILE A 12 -23.59 20.25 -22.26
CA ILE A 12 -22.78 19.07 -22.06
C ILE A 12 -21.29 19.37 -22.37
N GLY A 13 -20.38 18.84 -21.56
CA GLY A 13 -18.94 19.06 -21.73
C GLY A 13 -18.13 18.08 -20.90
N SER A 14 -17.97 16.87 -21.42
CA SER A 14 -16.98 15.89 -20.96
C SER A 14 -15.58 16.49 -20.98
N SER A 15 -14.94 16.63 -19.82
CA SER A 15 -13.48 16.63 -19.72
C SER A 15 -13.03 15.54 -18.76
N LYS A 16 -12.41 14.56 -19.40
CA LYS A 16 -11.72 13.39 -18.88
C LYS A 16 -10.37 13.87 -18.35
N ASP A 17 -10.26 14.03 -17.03
CA ASP A 17 -8.95 14.15 -16.39
C ASP A 17 -8.59 12.77 -15.84
N ASN A 18 -8.02 11.95 -16.74
CA ASN A 18 -7.42 10.67 -16.43
C ASN A 18 -6.18 10.87 -15.55
N SER A 19 -6.35 10.95 -14.24
CA SER A 19 -5.27 10.60 -13.30
C SER A 19 -5.28 9.09 -13.14
N ALA A 20 -4.61 8.40 -14.07
CA ALA A 20 -4.39 6.97 -14.01
C ALA A 20 -3.36 6.63 -12.92
N ASN A 21 -3.78 6.68 -11.65
CA ASN A 21 -3.20 5.82 -10.62
C ASN A 21 -4.15 4.63 -10.46
N GLY A 22 -4.08 3.74 -11.44
CA GLY A 22 -4.80 2.47 -11.43
C GLY A 22 -4.22 1.56 -10.34
N SER A 23 -4.65 1.77 -9.10
CA SER A 23 -4.79 0.67 -8.15
C SER A 23 -5.90 -0.23 -8.67
N LEU A 24 -5.59 -1.08 -9.64
CA LEU A 24 -6.48 -2.17 -10.00
C LEU A 24 -6.57 -3.08 -8.75
N PRO A 25 -7.77 -3.36 -8.21
CA PRO A 25 -7.93 -4.46 -7.29
C PRO A 25 -7.61 -5.74 -8.07
N MET A 26 -6.41 -6.28 -7.88
CA MET A 26 -6.09 -7.61 -8.39
C MET A 26 -6.60 -8.60 -7.35
N ASP A 27 -7.88 -8.98 -7.47
CA ASP A 27 -8.37 -10.24 -6.91
C ASP A 27 -7.61 -11.36 -7.64
N ILE A 28 -6.57 -11.88 -6.98
CA ILE A 28 -5.72 -12.98 -7.47
C ILE A 28 -6.32 -14.34 -7.15
N ASP A 29 -7.45 -14.37 -6.43
CA ASP A 29 -7.99 -15.61 -5.85
C ASP A 29 -8.73 -16.49 -6.88
N ASP A 30 -9.04 -15.98 -8.08
CA ASP A 30 -9.82 -16.69 -9.11
C ASP A 30 -9.12 -16.73 -10.49
N ILE A 31 -7.80 -16.95 -10.53
CA ILE A 31 -7.14 -17.32 -11.81
C ILE A 31 -6.89 -18.82 -11.79
N ASP A 32 -7.92 -19.58 -12.17
CA ASP A 32 -7.76 -20.98 -12.55
C ASP A 32 -6.83 -21.05 -13.75
N PHE A 33 -5.66 -21.67 -13.56
CA PHE A 33 -4.60 -21.74 -14.57
C PHE A 33 -5.04 -22.48 -15.84
N ASP A 34 -6.15 -23.22 -15.76
CA ASP A 34 -6.76 -23.99 -16.84
C ASP A 34 -7.59 -23.12 -17.80
N ASP A 35 -8.12 -21.96 -17.37
CA ASP A 35 -8.90 -21.03 -18.21
C ASP A 35 -8.03 -20.15 -19.13
N LEU A 36 -6.72 -20.10 -18.89
CA LEU A 36 -5.76 -19.38 -19.73
C LEU A 36 -5.53 -20.08 -21.09
N ASP A 37 -5.76 -21.39 -21.15
CA ASP A 37 -5.55 -22.22 -22.35
C ASP A 37 -6.60 -21.93 -23.44
N ASP A 38 -7.84 -21.57 -23.07
CA ASP A 38 -8.92 -21.29 -24.04
C ASP A 38 -8.82 -19.89 -24.67
N MET A 39 -8.33 -18.89 -23.93
CA MET A 39 -8.15 -17.52 -24.46
C MET A 39 -7.02 -17.44 -25.51
N MET A 40 -5.99 -18.28 -25.37
CA MET A 40 -4.83 -18.34 -26.28
C MET A 40 -5.13 -18.96 -27.66
N ASN A 41 -6.30 -19.59 -27.85
CA ASN A 41 -6.64 -20.29 -29.09
C ASN A 41 -7.26 -19.38 -30.19
N SER A 42 -7.55 -18.10 -29.91
CA SER A 42 -8.25 -17.21 -30.85
C SER A 42 -7.36 -16.34 -31.75
N ILE A 43 -6.05 -16.23 -31.51
CA ILE A 43 -5.14 -15.34 -32.26
C ILE A 43 -3.95 -16.14 -32.80
N THR A 44 -4.03 -16.59 -34.06
CA THR A 44 -2.95 -16.85 -35.07
C THR A 44 -1.52 -17.24 -34.63
N LEU A 45 -1.32 -17.87 -33.47
CA LEU A 45 -0.02 -18.27 -32.90
C LEU A 45 0.33 -19.76 -33.11
N GLN A 46 -0.50 -20.48 -33.86
CA GLN A 46 -0.62 -21.94 -33.74
C GLN A 46 0.62 -22.72 -34.24
N GLU A 47 1.51 -22.13 -35.05
CA GLU A 47 2.62 -22.87 -35.66
C GLU A 47 4.03 -22.43 -35.20
N LEU A 48 4.20 -21.21 -34.65
CA LEU A 48 5.49 -20.71 -34.13
C LEU A 48 5.69 -20.96 -32.62
N GLY A 49 4.96 -21.91 -32.05
CA GLY A 49 5.37 -22.59 -30.83
C GLY A 49 4.67 -22.12 -29.57
N LYS A 50 3.52 -22.73 -29.29
CA LYS A 50 2.90 -22.77 -27.95
C LYS A 50 3.94 -23.06 -26.85
N ASN A 51 4.89 -23.95 -27.13
CA ASN A 51 6.00 -24.29 -26.25
C ASN A 51 6.98 -23.12 -26.00
N PHE A 52 7.23 -22.28 -27.00
CA PHE A 52 8.08 -21.10 -26.85
C PHE A 52 7.37 -20.04 -26.01
N LEU A 53 6.10 -19.76 -26.31
CA LEU A 53 5.31 -18.78 -25.56
C LEU A 53 5.13 -19.18 -24.09
N LYS A 54 4.82 -20.46 -23.83
CA LYS A 54 4.74 -21.00 -22.45
C LYS A 54 6.06 -20.83 -21.69
N LYS A 55 7.20 -21.12 -22.33
CA LYS A 55 8.53 -20.92 -21.73
C LYS A 55 8.83 -19.45 -21.49
N PHE A 56 8.47 -18.58 -22.43
CA PHE A 56 8.67 -17.14 -22.31
C PHE A 56 7.82 -16.57 -21.17
N CYS A 57 6.51 -16.82 -21.16
CA CYS A 57 5.60 -16.35 -20.10
C CYS A 57 6.03 -16.86 -18.72
N LYS A 58 6.40 -18.15 -18.62
CA LYS A 58 6.97 -18.70 -17.37
C LYS A 58 8.23 -17.94 -16.94
N LYS A 59 9.18 -17.74 -17.86
CA LYS A 59 10.44 -17.04 -17.55
C LYS A 59 10.21 -15.57 -17.19
N ALA A 60 9.28 -14.89 -17.87
CA ALA A 60 8.92 -13.51 -17.59
C ALA A 60 8.24 -13.39 -16.22
N ALA A 61 7.29 -14.27 -15.90
CA ALA A 61 6.64 -14.31 -14.59
C ALA A 61 7.64 -14.62 -13.47
N THR A 62 8.52 -15.61 -13.65
CA THR A 62 9.60 -15.89 -12.68
C THR A 62 10.50 -14.68 -12.50
N ALA A 63 10.96 -14.04 -13.58
CA ALA A 63 11.80 -12.84 -13.49
C ALA A 63 11.08 -11.66 -12.81
N PHE A 64 9.77 -11.52 -13.02
CA PHE A 64 8.96 -10.51 -12.34
C PHE A 64 8.95 -10.76 -10.82
N PHE A 65 8.61 -11.98 -10.38
CA PHE A 65 8.59 -12.30 -8.96
C PHE A 65 9.98 -12.36 -8.32
N ASP A 66 11.04 -12.69 -9.07
CA ASP A 66 12.42 -12.59 -8.58
C ASP A 66 12.80 -11.13 -8.29
N ARG A 67 12.27 -10.18 -9.08
CA ARG A 67 12.57 -8.75 -8.91
C ARG A 67 11.69 -8.08 -7.86
N TYR A 68 10.39 -8.36 -7.87
CA TYR A 68 9.42 -7.67 -7.04
C TYR A 68 9.03 -8.47 -5.81
N GLY A 69 9.23 -9.79 -5.76
CA GLY A 69 8.76 -10.63 -4.66
C GLY A 69 7.25 -10.81 -4.64
N LEU A 70 6.78 -11.88 -4.00
CA LEU A 70 5.36 -12.25 -3.94
C LEU A 70 4.55 -11.34 -2.99
N ILE A 71 5.18 -10.81 -1.94
CA ILE A 71 4.52 -10.04 -0.86
C ILE A 71 4.98 -8.59 -0.80
N SER A 72 5.62 -8.07 -1.86
CA SER A 72 6.17 -6.71 -1.84
C SER A 72 5.12 -5.63 -1.62
N HIS A 73 3.89 -5.83 -2.07
CA HIS A 73 2.83 -4.86 -1.80
C HIS A 73 2.65 -4.63 -0.28
N GLN A 74 2.67 -5.71 0.50
CA GLN A 74 2.53 -5.64 1.96
C GLN A 74 3.76 -5.01 2.61
N ILE A 75 4.96 -5.41 2.18
CA ILE A 75 6.22 -4.85 2.68
C ILE A 75 6.33 -3.36 2.35
N ASN A 76 5.95 -2.96 1.14
CA ASN A 76 6.00 -1.58 0.68
C ASN A 76 4.98 -0.71 1.41
N SER A 77 3.75 -1.20 1.59
CA SER A 77 2.72 -0.53 2.37
C SER A 77 3.17 -0.32 3.82
N TYR A 78 3.72 -1.36 4.46
CA TYR A 78 4.29 -1.26 5.80
C TYR A 78 5.42 -0.23 5.87
N ASN A 79 6.40 -0.32 4.96
CA ASN A 79 7.53 0.62 4.95
C ASN A 79 7.07 2.07 4.73
N ASN A 80 6.07 2.29 3.89
CA ASN A 80 5.48 3.61 3.67
C ASN A 80 4.78 4.13 4.93
N PHE A 81 4.01 3.28 5.61
CA PHE A 81 3.35 3.63 6.86
C PHE A 81 4.35 3.96 7.97
N ILE A 82 5.40 3.16 8.14
CA ILE A 82 6.45 3.39 9.15
C ILE A 82 7.19 4.70 8.88
N LYS A 83 7.43 5.03 7.60
CA LYS A 83 8.21 6.21 7.21
C LYS A 83 7.41 7.52 7.29
N TYR A 84 6.12 7.49 6.96
CA TYR A 84 5.28 8.68 6.84
C TYR A 84 4.03 8.60 7.72
N GLY A 85 3.26 7.52 7.59
CA GLY A 85 1.96 7.38 8.24
C GLY A 85 1.99 7.51 9.76
N ILE A 86 3.00 6.97 10.45
CA ILE A 86 3.08 7.10 11.92
C ILE A 86 3.21 8.56 12.33
N GLN A 87 4.06 9.35 11.66
CA GLN A 87 4.23 10.75 11.99
C GLN A 87 2.93 11.53 11.72
N GLU A 88 2.28 11.27 10.58
CA GLU A 88 0.99 11.89 10.23
C GLU A 88 -0.08 11.61 11.29
N VAL A 89 -0.13 10.40 11.86
CA VAL A 89 -1.05 10.06 12.94
C VAL A 89 -0.79 10.91 14.18
N PHE A 90 0.46 11.06 14.63
CA PHE A 90 0.78 11.88 15.79
C PHE A 90 0.57 13.38 15.54
N ASP A 91 0.91 13.85 14.34
CA ASP A 91 0.68 15.24 13.95
C ASP A 91 -0.81 15.57 13.90
N SER A 92 -1.66 14.60 13.52
CA SER A 92 -3.12 14.77 13.46
C SER A 92 -3.77 15.00 14.82
N VAL A 93 -3.15 14.55 15.91
CA VAL A 93 -3.64 14.80 17.28
C VAL A 93 -3.52 16.28 17.66
N GLY A 94 -2.55 16.99 17.10
CA GLY A 94 -2.34 18.41 17.35
C GLY A 94 -1.83 18.73 18.76
N GLU A 95 -2.13 19.93 19.24
CA GLU A 95 -1.77 20.39 20.58
C GLU A 95 -2.92 20.10 21.56
N ILE A 96 -2.63 19.34 22.61
CA ILE A 96 -3.59 19.07 23.68
C ILE A 96 -3.43 20.18 24.72
N ARG A 97 -4.51 20.89 25.03
CA ARG A 97 -4.54 21.96 26.04
C ARG A 97 -5.35 21.53 27.24
N GLY A 98 -4.79 21.67 28.44
CA GLY A 98 -5.53 21.57 29.68
C GLY A 98 -6.15 22.94 30.00
N GLU A 99 -7.46 22.97 30.18
CA GLU A 99 -8.19 24.17 30.57
C GLU A 99 -8.56 24.03 32.05
N ASP A 100 -7.80 24.69 32.93
CA ASP A 100 -8.12 24.88 34.34
C ASP A 100 -7.74 26.32 34.73
N ASP A 101 -8.57 26.99 35.53
CA ASP A 101 -8.66 28.46 35.70
C ASP A 101 -7.35 29.17 36.11
N TRP A 102 -6.32 28.42 36.51
CA TRP A 102 -5.06 28.91 37.05
C TRP A 102 -3.84 28.15 36.52
N ARG A 103 -4.02 27.16 35.64
CA ARG A 103 -2.94 26.35 35.07
C ARG A 103 -3.15 26.10 33.59
N TYR A 104 -2.54 26.96 32.78
CA TYR A 104 -2.38 26.69 31.35
C TYR A 104 -1.21 25.73 31.15
N ALA A 105 -1.51 24.49 30.78
CA ALA A 105 -0.53 23.54 30.28
C ALA A 105 -0.94 23.10 28.88
N SER A 106 0.02 23.10 27.95
CA SER A 106 -0.17 22.50 26.64
C SER A 106 0.90 21.46 26.36
N VAL A 107 0.50 20.38 25.69
CA VAL A 107 1.37 19.28 25.29
C VAL A 107 1.28 19.15 23.78
N LYS A 108 2.45 19.11 23.14
CA LYS A 108 2.59 18.86 21.70
C LYS A 108 3.52 17.69 21.47
N PHE A 109 3.11 16.76 20.62
CA PHE A 109 3.96 15.66 20.21
C PHE A 109 5.04 16.13 19.23
N GLY A 110 6.26 15.63 19.44
CA GLY A 110 7.41 15.91 18.60
C GLY A 110 7.60 14.86 17.50
N LYS A 111 8.82 14.77 16.99
CA LYS A 111 9.19 13.78 15.97
C LYS A 111 9.17 12.37 16.56
N VAL A 112 8.54 11.44 15.86
CA VAL A 112 8.49 10.02 16.23
C VAL A 112 9.79 9.32 15.83
N ILE A 113 10.31 8.47 16.72
CA ILE A 113 11.51 7.66 16.49
C ILE A 113 11.15 6.21 16.79
N LEU A 114 11.34 5.32 15.81
CA LEU A 114 11.11 3.89 15.97
C LEU A 114 12.45 3.18 16.18
N ALA A 115 12.58 2.49 17.31
CA ALA A 115 13.73 1.64 17.58
C ALA A 115 13.60 0.29 16.85
N LYS A 116 14.71 -0.42 16.70
CA LYS A 116 14.67 -1.81 16.24
C LYS A 116 13.88 -2.67 17.22
N PRO A 117 13.20 -3.74 16.75
CA PRO A 117 12.49 -4.66 17.62
C PRO A 117 13.39 -5.13 18.77
N ASN A 118 12.89 -5.01 19.98
CA ASN A 118 13.58 -5.45 21.19
C ASN A 118 12.61 -6.22 22.08
N PHE A 119 13.17 -7.14 22.86
CA PHE A 119 12.43 -7.84 23.90
C PHE A 119 12.75 -7.17 25.22
N TRP A 120 11.71 -6.80 25.96
CA TRP A 120 11.86 -6.39 27.35
C TRP A 120 11.75 -7.62 28.24
N THR A 121 12.90 -8.13 28.66
CA THR A 121 12.95 -9.12 29.73
C THR A 121 13.07 -8.35 31.04
N VAL A 122 12.02 -8.34 31.85
CA VAL A 122 12.09 -7.83 33.23
C VAL A 122 13.23 -8.57 33.91
N ASP A 123 14.17 -7.83 34.51
CA ASP A 123 15.37 -8.36 35.17
C ASP A 123 15.11 -9.70 35.88
N LYS A 124 15.55 -10.81 35.26
CA LYS A 124 16.23 -11.98 35.85
C LYS A 124 16.59 -13.02 34.76
N PHE A 125 17.55 -12.68 33.90
CA PHE A 125 18.50 -13.69 33.38
C PHE A 125 19.94 -13.21 33.49
N VAL A 126 20.23 -12.32 34.45
CA VAL A 126 21.60 -12.11 34.94
C VAL A 126 21.88 -13.19 35.96
N GLY A 127 22.12 -14.40 35.45
CA GLY A 127 22.39 -15.60 36.24
C GLY A 127 22.28 -16.83 35.35
N GLU A 128 23.37 -17.11 34.61
CA GLU A 128 23.59 -18.30 33.78
C GLU A 128 22.64 -18.51 32.58
N GLY A 129 23.16 -18.37 31.35
CA GLY A 129 22.56 -19.00 30.16
C GLY A 129 22.11 -18.11 29.00
N GLY A 130 22.15 -16.77 29.12
CA GLY A 130 21.56 -15.85 28.13
C GLY A 130 22.25 -15.71 26.75
N LYS A 131 23.07 -16.67 26.31
CA LYS A 131 23.68 -16.66 24.96
C LYS A 131 23.02 -17.62 23.96
N GLU A 132 21.99 -18.34 24.37
CA GLU A 132 21.39 -19.41 23.56
C GLU A 132 20.32 -18.93 22.55
N TYR A 133 19.94 -17.64 22.60
CA TYR A 133 18.83 -17.11 21.78
C TYR A 133 19.24 -15.99 20.81
N LEU A 134 20.54 -15.77 20.63
CA LEU A 134 21.07 -14.87 19.61
C LEU A 134 21.59 -15.70 18.43
N VAL A 135 20.68 -16.07 17.52
CA VAL A 135 20.99 -16.58 16.18
C VAL A 135 21.00 -15.41 15.21
#